data_AF-A0A2Y9RQC9-F1
#
_entry.id   AF-A0A2Y9RQC9-F1
#
_cell.length_a   1.000
_cell.length_b   1.000
_cell.length_c   1.000
_cell.angle_alpha   90.00
_cell.angle_beta   90.00
_cell.angle_gamma   90.00
#
_symmetry.space_group_name_H-M   'P 1'
#
loop_
_entity.id
_entity.type
_entity.pdbx_description
1 polymer ?
#
loop_
_entity_poly.entity_id
_entity_poly.type
_entity_poly.pdbx_seq_one_letter_code
_entity_poly.pdbx_strand_id
1 'polypeptide(L)'
;MESLDSLLCAEGSESLKSLCLKLLLCLVTVTDNISQNTILEYVMINSIFEAILQILSHPPSRREHGYDAVVLLALLVNYRKYESVNPYIVKLSIVDDEATLNGMGLVIAQALSEYNRQYKDKEEEHQSGFFSALTNMVGSMFIADAHEKISVQTNEAILLALYEAVHLNRNFITVLAQSHPEMGLVTTPVSPAPTTPATPLGTTPPSSDVISSVELPLDADVQTSNLLITFLKYSSIVMQDTKDEHRLHSGKLCLIILTCIAEDQYANAFLHDDNMNFRVNLHRMPMRHRKKAADKNLPCRPLVCAVLDLMVEFIVTHMMKEFPMDLYVRCIQVVHKLLCYQKKCRVRLHYTWRELWSALINLLKFLMSNETVLLAKHNIFTLALMIVNLFNMFITYGDTFLPTPSSYDELYYEIIRMHQSFDNLYSMVLRLSTNAGQWKEAASKVTHALVNIRAIINHFNPKIESYAAVNHISQLSEEQVLEVVRANYDTLTLKLQDGLDQYERYSEQHKEAAFFKELVRSISTNVRRNLAFHTLSQEVLLKEFSTIS
;
A
#
# COMPACT_ATOMS: atom_id res chain seq x y z
N MET A 1 18.32 25.64 -21.95
CA MET A 1 18.35 24.35 -21.24
C MET A 1 19.75 24.00 -20.80
N GLU A 2 20.76 24.04 -21.69
CA GLU A 2 22.18 23.85 -21.30
C GLU A 2 22.63 24.75 -20.14
N SER A 3 22.23 26.04 -20.13
CA SER A 3 22.53 26.92 -18.99
C SER A 3 21.81 26.53 -17.70
N LEU A 4 20.58 25.98 -17.79
CA LEU A 4 19.85 25.52 -16.60
C LEU A 4 20.47 24.22 -16.06
N ASP A 5 20.86 23.31 -16.94
CA ASP A 5 21.59 22.10 -16.59
C ASP A 5 22.92 22.44 -15.90
N SER A 6 23.70 23.35 -16.49
CA SER A 6 24.93 23.87 -15.89
C SER A 6 24.70 24.51 -14.51
N LEU A 7 23.63 25.28 -14.33
CA LEU A 7 23.28 25.90 -13.05
C LEU A 7 22.85 24.89 -11.98
N LEU A 8 22.16 23.80 -12.37
CA LEU A 8 21.81 22.73 -11.45
C LEU A 8 23.03 21.91 -11.04
N CYS A 9 23.97 21.69 -11.96
CA CYS A 9 25.20 20.94 -11.74
C CYS A 9 26.30 21.75 -11.02
N ALA A 10 26.22 23.09 -11.04
CA ALA A 10 27.24 23.96 -10.47
C ALA A 10 27.32 23.87 -8.94
N GLU A 11 28.55 23.94 -8.42
CA GLU A 11 28.82 24.26 -7.00
C GLU A 11 28.50 25.74 -6.74
N GLY A 12 27.21 26.07 -6.69
CA GLY A 12 26.71 27.45 -6.56
C GLY A 12 25.66 27.60 -5.45
N SER A 13 24.99 28.76 -5.41
CA SER A 13 23.92 29.06 -4.45
C SER A 13 22.76 28.07 -4.57
N GLU A 14 22.39 27.43 -3.45
CA GLU A 14 21.22 26.54 -3.38
C GLU A 14 19.90 27.31 -3.66
N SER A 15 19.86 28.62 -3.37
CA SER A 15 18.74 29.48 -3.77
C SER A 15 18.55 29.54 -5.28
N LEU A 16 19.66 29.59 -6.04
CA LEU A 16 19.64 29.60 -7.50
C LEU A 16 19.19 28.25 -8.08
N LYS A 17 19.63 27.14 -7.50
CA LYS A 17 19.15 25.79 -7.86
C LYS A 17 17.66 25.64 -7.57
N SER A 18 17.19 26.10 -6.40
CA SER A 18 15.76 26.12 -6.07
C SER A 18 14.94 26.93 -7.08
N LEU A 19 15.41 28.12 -7.45
CA LEU A 19 14.75 28.94 -8.46
C LEU A 19 14.74 28.26 -9.84
N CYS A 20 15.83 27.61 -10.21
CA CYS A 20 15.95 26.84 -11.46
C CYS A 20 14.95 25.67 -11.50
N LEU A 21 14.83 24.90 -10.42
CA LEU A 21 13.88 23.80 -10.31
C LEU A 21 12.43 24.29 -10.34
N LYS A 22 12.11 25.37 -9.61
CA LYS A 22 10.77 25.97 -9.65
C LYS A 22 10.42 26.49 -11.04
N LEU A 23 11.37 27.09 -11.75
CA LEU A 23 11.20 27.49 -13.14
C LEU A 23 10.93 26.28 -14.03
N LEU A 24 11.72 25.21 -13.90
CA LEU A 24 11.52 23.98 -14.68
C LEU A 24 10.16 23.35 -14.39
N LEU A 25 9.75 23.22 -13.14
CA LEU A 25 8.42 22.74 -12.76
C LEU A 25 7.31 23.62 -13.35
N CYS A 26 7.47 24.94 -13.34
CA CYS A 26 6.54 25.87 -13.99
C CYS A 26 6.45 25.62 -15.50
N LEU A 27 7.60 25.45 -16.18
CA LEU A 27 7.65 25.16 -17.62
C LEU A 27 7.02 23.82 -17.97
N VAL A 28 7.33 22.75 -17.21
CA VAL A 28 6.79 21.40 -17.41
C VAL A 28 5.28 21.38 -17.21
N THR A 29 4.79 22.10 -16.19
CA THR A 29 3.38 22.11 -15.82
C THR A 29 2.58 23.22 -16.47
N VAL A 30 3.10 23.99 -17.44
CA VAL A 30 2.39 25.17 -17.98
C VAL A 30 1.02 24.83 -18.60
N THR A 31 0.88 23.62 -19.16
CA THR A 31 -0.38 23.06 -19.67
C THR A 31 -0.95 22.03 -18.70
N ASP A 32 -2.28 21.91 -18.64
CA ASP A 32 -2.93 20.90 -17.79
C ASP A 32 -2.59 19.48 -18.27
N ASN A 33 -2.55 19.28 -19.59
CA ASN A 33 -2.04 18.06 -20.19
C ASN A 33 -0.58 18.24 -20.59
N ILE A 34 0.34 17.61 -19.84
CA ILE A 34 1.77 17.74 -20.12
C ILE A 34 2.15 17.23 -21.52
N SER A 35 1.45 16.23 -22.07
CA SER A 35 1.75 15.69 -23.41
C SER A 35 1.48 16.67 -24.55
N GLN A 36 0.68 17.71 -24.28
CA GLN A 36 0.41 18.81 -25.22
C GLN A 36 1.38 19.99 -25.04
N ASN A 37 2.28 19.93 -24.06
CA ASN A 37 3.28 20.97 -23.84
C ASN A 37 4.40 20.85 -24.87
N THR A 38 4.49 21.81 -25.80
CA THR A 38 5.54 21.84 -26.81
C THR A 38 6.90 22.27 -26.26
N ILE A 39 6.95 22.97 -25.13
CA ILE A 39 8.21 23.34 -24.45
C ILE A 39 8.95 22.07 -24.02
N LEU A 40 8.22 21.04 -23.59
CA LEU A 40 8.79 19.77 -23.18
C LEU A 40 9.51 19.04 -24.32
N GLU A 41 9.16 19.26 -25.60
CA GLU A 41 9.92 18.70 -26.73
C GLU A 41 11.39 19.15 -26.67
N TYR A 42 11.63 20.41 -26.32
CA TYR A 42 12.99 20.95 -26.18
C TYR A 42 13.73 20.39 -24.95
N VAL A 43 13.01 20.09 -23.85
CA VAL A 43 13.55 19.44 -22.63
C VAL A 43 13.85 17.96 -22.86
N MET A 44 13.11 17.30 -23.75
CA MET A 44 13.38 15.92 -24.16
C MET A 44 14.66 15.83 -25.01
N ILE A 45 14.91 16.82 -25.87
CA ILE A 45 16.13 16.92 -26.69
C ILE A 45 17.34 17.29 -25.81
N ASN A 46 17.21 18.36 -25.02
CA ASN A 46 18.25 18.86 -24.13
C ASN A 46 17.99 18.37 -22.71
N SER A 47 18.30 17.10 -22.49
CA SER A 47 17.98 16.37 -21.27
C SER A 47 18.68 16.95 -20.04
N ILE A 48 17.91 17.20 -18.98
CA ILE A 48 18.39 17.59 -17.63
C ILE A 48 18.47 16.40 -16.68
N PHE A 49 18.47 15.18 -17.22
CA PHE A 49 18.38 13.96 -16.42
C PHE A 49 19.59 13.80 -15.49
N GLU A 50 20.79 14.08 -15.99
CA GLU A 50 22.02 13.97 -15.19
C GLU A 50 22.04 14.97 -14.04
N ALA A 51 21.60 16.21 -14.28
CA ALA A 51 21.45 17.21 -13.22
C ALA A 51 20.49 16.76 -12.12
N ILE A 52 19.36 16.14 -12.48
CA ILE A 52 18.42 15.56 -11.51
C ILE A 52 19.11 14.44 -10.70
N LEU A 53 19.85 13.53 -11.35
CA LEU A 53 20.54 12.45 -10.65
C LEU A 53 21.64 12.99 -9.71
N GLN A 54 22.35 14.03 -10.14
CA GLN A 54 23.34 14.72 -9.32
C GLN A 54 22.70 15.31 -8.05
N ILE A 55 21.54 15.96 -8.15
CA ILE A 55 20.82 16.46 -6.96
C ILE A 55 20.46 15.31 -5.99
N LEU A 56 20.01 14.17 -6.51
CA LEU A 56 19.59 13.04 -5.69
C LEU A 56 20.77 12.31 -5.02
N SER A 57 21.89 12.18 -5.72
CA SER A 57 23.10 11.52 -5.18
C SER A 57 23.77 12.33 -4.07
N HIS A 58 23.76 13.67 -4.15
CA HIS A 58 24.46 14.54 -3.19
C HIS A 58 23.57 14.86 -1.96
N PRO A 59 23.93 14.43 -0.73
CA PRO A 59 23.09 14.63 0.46
C PRO A 59 22.61 16.07 0.76
N PRO A 60 23.45 17.12 0.70
CA PRO A 60 22.99 18.48 1.00
C PRO A 60 21.95 18.96 -0.03
N SER A 61 22.24 18.79 -1.32
CA SER A 61 21.33 19.18 -2.40
C SER A 61 20.05 18.35 -2.37
N ARG A 62 20.14 17.04 -2.09
CA ARG A 62 18.96 16.17 -1.92
C ARG A 62 18.02 16.67 -0.82
N ARG A 63 18.55 17.14 0.31
CA ARG A 63 17.72 17.63 1.43
C ARG A 63 16.93 18.88 1.06
N GLU A 64 17.52 19.78 0.28
CA GLU A 64 16.87 21.05 -0.09
C GLU A 64 16.04 20.96 -1.36
N HIS A 65 16.42 20.11 -2.30
CA HIS A 65 15.90 20.12 -3.68
C HIS A 65 15.35 18.77 -4.14
N GLY A 66 15.56 17.71 -3.37
CA GLY A 66 15.21 16.35 -3.75
C GLY A 66 13.73 16.18 -4.06
N TYR A 67 12.84 16.81 -3.29
CA TYR A 67 11.39 16.75 -3.52
C TYR A 67 11.02 17.25 -4.92
N ASP A 68 11.44 18.47 -5.26
CA ASP A 68 11.16 19.10 -6.55
C ASP A 68 11.82 18.30 -7.69
N ALA A 69 13.03 17.78 -7.48
CA ALA A 69 13.74 16.95 -8.44
C ALA A 69 13.00 15.62 -8.74
N VAL A 70 12.48 14.94 -7.71
CA VAL A 70 11.70 13.69 -7.86
C VAL A 70 10.38 13.95 -8.57
N VAL A 71 9.66 15.03 -8.22
CA VAL A 71 8.41 15.40 -8.89
C VAL A 71 8.65 15.78 -10.35
N LEU A 72 9.70 16.55 -10.62
CA LEU A 72 10.10 16.93 -11.97
C LEU A 72 10.42 15.68 -12.82
N LEU A 73 11.19 14.75 -12.27
CA LEU A 73 11.51 13.48 -12.94
C LEU A 73 10.24 12.68 -13.27
N ALA A 74 9.32 12.52 -12.31
CA ALA A 74 8.08 11.79 -12.52
C ALA A 74 7.20 12.39 -13.63
N LEU A 75 7.12 13.73 -13.71
CA LEU A 75 6.41 14.43 -14.78
C LEU A 75 7.09 14.24 -16.13
N LEU A 76 8.43 14.35 -16.19
CA LEU A 76 9.19 14.18 -17.43
C LEU A 76 9.08 12.75 -17.98
N VAL A 77 9.12 11.73 -17.12
CA VAL A 77 8.88 10.31 -17.47
C VAL A 77 7.49 10.09 -18.07
N ASN A 78 6.49 10.90 -17.67
CA ASN A 78 5.12 10.78 -18.13
C ASN A 78 4.78 11.61 -19.38
N TYR A 79 5.71 12.44 -19.89
CA TYR A 79 5.50 13.21 -21.11
C TYR A 79 5.38 12.31 -22.34
N ARG A 80 4.27 12.38 -23.09
CA ARG A 80 4.00 11.59 -24.31
C ARG A 80 4.30 10.09 -24.17
N LYS A 81 4.17 9.55 -22.94
CA LYS A 81 4.53 8.18 -22.55
C LYS A 81 3.95 7.10 -23.48
N TYR A 82 2.75 7.33 -24.02
CA TYR A 82 2.03 6.38 -24.90
C TYR A 82 2.06 6.74 -26.38
N GLU A 83 2.70 7.86 -26.75
CA GLU A 83 2.65 8.42 -28.11
C GLU A 83 4.01 8.32 -28.81
N SER A 84 5.10 8.41 -28.06
CA SER A 84 6.47 8.37 -28.57
C SER A 84 7.43 7.76 -27.56
N VAL A 85 8.63 7.37 -28.03
CA VAL A 85 9.71 6.94 -27.14
C VAL A 85 10.13 8.12 -26.26
N ASN A 86 9.96 7.97 -24.95
CA ASN A 86 10.40 8.97 -23.98
C ASN A 86 11.82 8.63 -23.47
N PRO A 87 12.82 9.52 -23.66
CA PRO A 87 14.19 9.25 -23.25
C PRO A 87 14.36 9.12 -21.72
N TYR A 88 13.52 9.78 -20.92
CA TYR A 88 13.57 9.68 -19.45
C TYR A 88 13.12 8.29 -18.97
N ILE A 89 12.18 7.63 -19.66
CA ILE A 89 11.82 6.23 -19.37
C ILE A 89 13.02 5.32 -19.61
N VAL A 90 13.68 5.47 -20.76
CA VAL A 90 14.85 4.65 -21.12
C VAL A 90 15.96 4.90 -20.11
N LYS A 91 16.31 6.16 -19.84
CA LYS A 91 17.36 6.51 -18.88
C LYS A 91 17.05 6.00 -17.48
N LEU A 92 15.84 6.22 -16.95
CA LEU A 92 15.46 5.75 -15.62
C LEU A 92 15.52 4.22 -15.50
N SER A 93 15.15 3.48 -16.55
CA SER A 93 15.16 2.00 -16.52
C SER A 93 16.57 1.38 -16.50
N ILE A 94 17.59 2.13 -16.94
CA ILE A 94 18.99 1.66 -16.96
C ILE A 94 19.86 2.22 -15.82
N VAL A 95 19.35 3.14 -14.99
CA VAL A 95 20.12 3.66 -13.84
C VAL A 95 20.49 2.51 -12.92
N ASP A 96 21.78 2.38 -12.62
CA ASP A 96 22.36 1.41 -11.70
C ASP A 96 23.19 2.06 -10.59
N ASP A 97 23.36 3.39 -10.61
CA ASP A 97 24.01 4.13 -9.54
C ASP A 97 23.23 4.02 -8.22
N GLU A 98 23.78 3.28 -7.28
CA GLU A 98 23.18 3.03 -5.97
C GLU A 98 22.97 4.32 -5.17
N ALA A 99 23.92 5.28 -5.26
CA ALA A 99 23.83 6.54 -4.52
C ALA A 99 22.60 7.36 -4.95
N THR A 100 22.37 7.47 -6.25
CA THR A 100 21.21 8.15 -6.83
C THR A 100 19.90 7.43 -6.52
N LEU A 101 19.83 6.11 -6.71
CA LEU A 101 18.60 5.35 -6.46
C LEU A 101 18.22 5.39 -4.96
N ASN A 102 19.20 5.26 -4.06
CA ASN A 102 19.01 5.45 -2.63
C ASN A 102 18.60 6.88 -2.29
N GLY A 103 19.19 7.87 -2.96
CA GLY A 103 18.79 9.27 -2.82
C GLY A 103 17.32 9.49 -3.19
N MET A 104 16.87 8.92 -4.31
CA MET A 104 15.46 8.95 -4.72
C MET A 104 14.57 8.25 -3.69
N GLY A 105 14.97 7.06 -3.23
CA GLY A 105 14.25 6.30 -2.19
C GLY A 105 14.09 7.07 -0.88
N LEU A 106 15.14 7.76 -0.44
CA LEU A 106 15.13 8.61 0.76
C LEU A 106 14.13 9.76 0.64
N VAL A 107 14.10 10.47 -0.49
CA VAL A 107 13.15 11.58 -0.71
C VAL A 107 11.71 11.07 -0.67
N ILE A 108 11.44 9.95 -1.35
CA ILE A 108 10.10 9.33 -1.34
C ILE A 108 9.74 8.88 0.08
N ALA A 109 10.65 8.20 0.78
CA ALA A 109 10.43 7.73 2.14
C ALA A 109 10.13 8.90 3.08
N GLN A 110 10.87 9.99 2.99
CA GLN A 110 10.66 11.18 3.81
C GLN A 110 9.28 11.80 3.56
N ALA A 111 8.86 11.94 2.31
CA ALA A 111 7.55 12.50 1.98
C ALA A 111 6.38 11.61 2.44
N LEU A 112 6.50 10.28 2.32
CA LEU A 112 5.49 9.34 2.82
C LEU A 112 5.49 9.28 4.36
N SER A 113 6.66 9.33 5.01
CA SER A 113 6.79 9.39 6.46
C SER A 113 6.17 10.66 7.04
N GLU A 114 6.36 11.80 6.37
CA GLU A 114 5.74 13.07 6.76
C GLU A 114 4.22 12.98 6.73
N TYR A 115 3.65 12.38 5.67
CA TYR A 115 2.20 12.13 5.61
C TYR A 115 1.72 11.24 6.76
N ASN A 116 2.42 10.12 7.02
CA ASN A 116 2.09 9.21 8.12
C ASN A 116 2.10 9.93 9.48
N ARG A 117 3.11 10.79 9.70
CA ARG A 117 3.22 11.61 10.92
C ARG A 117 2.06 12.59 11.04
N GLN A 118 1.77 13.37 10.00
CA GLN A 118 0.66 14.34 10.01
C GLN A 118 -0.69 13.68 10.27
N TYR A 119 -0.90 12.47 9.76
CA TYR A 119 -2.11 11.71 10.04
C TYR A 119 -2.16 11.26 11.51
N LYS A 120 -1.07 10.70 12.02
CA LYS A 120 -0.97 10.26 13.42
C LYS A 120 -1.21 11.42 14.40
N ASP A 121 -0.59 12.56 14.16
CA ASP A 121 -0.76 13.75 15.01
C ASP A 121 -2.23 14.19 15.06
N LYS A 122 -2.90 14.25 13.89
CA LYS A 122 -4.35 14.56 13.82
C LYS A 122 -5.22 13.49 14.46
N GLU A 123 -4.83 12.22 14.40
CA GLU A 123 -5.54 11.13 15.06
C GLU A 123 -5.48 11.27 16.59
N GLU A 124 -4.31 11.58 17.13
CA GLU A 124 -4.11 11.82 18.56
C GLU A 124 -4.84 13.08 19.06
N GLU A 125 -4.83 14.16 18.29
CA GLU A 125 -5.62 15.38 18.56
C GLU A 125 -7.13 15.08 18.58
N HIS A 126 -7.63 14.34 17.59
CA HIS A 126 -9.05 13.99 17.51
C HIS A 126 -9.48 13.10 18.68
N GLN A 127 -8.63 12.15 19.09
CA GLN A 127 -8.89 11.30 20.26
C GLN A 127 -8.87 12.09 21.57
N SER A 128 -7.86 12.94 21.78
CA SER A 128 -7.74 13.75 23.01
C SER A 128 -8.85 14.81 23.14
N GLY A 129 -9.27 15.43 22.03
CA GLY A 129 -10.40 16.35 21.96
C GLY A 129 -11.75 15.68 22.30
N PHE A 130 -11.93 14.41 21.92
CA PHE A 130 -13.13 13.66 22.30
C PHE A 130 -13.20 13.38 23.81
N PHE A 131 -12.07 13.06 24.46
CA PHE A 131 -12.03 12.83 25.91
C PHE A 131 -12.24 14.12 26.72
N SER A 132 -11.75 15.26 26.25
CA SER A 132 -11.99 16.54 26.91
C SER A 132 -13.45 17.01 26.77
N ALA A 133 -14.09 16.77 25.61
CA ALA A 133 -15.51 17.06 25.40
C ALA A 133 -16.45 16.18 26.24
N LEU A 134 -16.10 14.89 26.42
CA LEU A 134 -16.85 13.95 27.28
C LEU A 134 -16.87 14.37 28.76
N THR A 135 -15.84 15.08 29.22
CA THR A 135 -15.77 15.55 30.61
C THR A 135 -16.70 16.75 30.87
N ASN A 136 -17.16 17.45 29.82
CA ASN A 136 -17.99 18.65 29.92
C ASN A 136 -19.49 18.43 29.56
N MET A 137 -19.91 17.25 29.09
CA MET A 137 -21.25 17.09 28.52
C MET A 137 -21.97 15.81 28.96
N VAL A 138 -22.44 15.79 30.22
CA VAL A 138 -23.54 14.90 30.64
C VAL A 138 -24.85 15.57 30.23
N GLY A 139 -25.46 15.17 29.09
CA GLY A 139 -26.81 15.65 28.79
C GLY A 139 -27.34 15.57 27.35
N SER A 140 -26.54 15.28 26.33
CA SER A 140 -27.03 15.28 24.94
C SER A 140 -26.32 14.26 24.05
N MET A 141 -26.52 12.98 24.30
CA MET A 141 -26.06 11.90 23.41
C MET A 141 -27.24 11.32 22.61
N PHE A 142 -27.82 12.13 21.73
CA PHE A 142 -28.52 11.64 20.55
C PHE A 142 -27.60 11.87 19.35
N ILE A 143 -26.87 10.81 19.01
CA ILE A 143 -26.36 10.43 17.68
C ILE A 143 -26.02 11.61 16.75
N ALA A 144 -24.76 12.05 16.78
CA ALA A 144 -24.15 12.71 15.64
C ALA A 144 -23.54 11.63 14.73
N ASP A 145 -24.31 11.18 13.74
CA ASP A 145 -23.84 10.42 12.58
C ASP A 145 -22.98 11.35 11.69
N ALA A 146 -21.74 11.59 12.10
CA ALA A 146 -20.65 12.09 11.26
C ALA A 146 -19.36 12.03 12.07
N HIS A 147 -18.61 10.92 11.99
CA HIS A 147 -17.20 10.99 12.36
C HIS A 147 -16.54 11.96 11.37
N GLU A 148 -16.17 13.15 11.84
CA GLU A 148 -15.38 14.10 11.08
C GLU A 148 -14.07 13.40 10.68
N LYS A 149 -13.97 13.02 9.41
CA LYS A 149 -12.84 12.20 8.95
C LYS A 149 -11.57 13.04 8.96
N ILE A 150 -10.49 12.47 9.48
CA ILE A 150 -9.16 13.08 9.45
C ILE A 150 -8.76 13.28 7.97
N SER A 151 -8.70 14.56 7.57
CA SER A 151 -8.31 14.95 6.22
C SER A 151 -6.85 15.40 6.20
N VAL A 152 -5.97 14.53 5.73
CA VAL A 152 -4.60 14.86 5.28
C VAL A 152 -4.57 14.72 3.77
N GLN A 153 -4.03 15.73 3.09
CA GLN A 153 -3.89 15.76 1.63
C GLN A 153 -2.87 14.71 1.19
N THR A 154 -3.24 13.84 0.26
CA THR A 154 -2.35 12.82 -0.29
C THR A 154 -1.31 13.43 -1.22
N ASN A 155 -0.13 12.83 -1.29
CA ASN A 155 0.92 13.25 -2.21
C ASN A 155 0.97 12.34 -3.45
N GLU A 156 0.06 12.61 -4.39
CA GLU A 156 -0.06 11.85 -5.65
C GLU A 156 1.22 11.91 -6.49
N ALA A 157 1.96 13.02 -6.45
CA ALA A 157 3.20 13.20 -7.20
C ALA A 157 4.32 12.24 -6.71
N ILE A 158 4.46 12.11 -5.40
CA ILE A 158 5.43 11.18 -4.79
C ILE A 158 5.01 9.73 -5.00
N LEU A 159 3.71 9.42 -4.92
CA LEU A 159 3.23 8.07 -5.28
C LEU A 159 3.49 7.74 -6.74
N LEU A 160 3.28 8.69 -7.67
CA LEU A 160 3.61 8.51 -9.07
C LEU A 160 5.10 8.26 -9.25
N ALA A 161 5.96 9.03 -8.57
CA ALA A 161 7.40 8.82 -8.60
C ALA A 161 7.81 7.43 -8.09
N LEU A 162 7.21 6.97 -6.98
CA LEU A 162 7.41 5.61 -6.46
C LEU A 162 6.97 4.55 -7.46
N TYR A 163 5.81 4.74 -8.09
CA TYR A 163 5.33 3.86 -9.14
C TYR A 163 6.31 3.77 -10.31
N GLU A 164 6.75 4.91 -10.87
CA GLU A 164 7.68 4.90 -12.00
C GLU A 164 9.02 4.26 -11.62
N ALA A 165 9.54 4.51 -10.43
CA ALA A 165 10.78 3.90 -9.95
C ALA A 165 10.67 2.37 -9.84
N VAL A 166 9.60 1.87 -9.20
CA VAL A 166 9.34 0.44 -9.03
C VAL A 166 9.03 -0.26 -10.37
N HIS A 167 8.27 0.40 -11.24
CA HIS A 167 7.83 -0.18 -12.51
C HIS A 167 8.94 -0.21 -13.55
N LEU A 168 9.77 0.84 -13.63
CA LEU A 168 10.77 0.99 -14.69
C LEU A 168 12.16 0.48 -14.30
N ASN A 169 12.54 0.54 -13.02
CA ASN A 169 13.90 0.25 -12.59
C ASN A 169 13.97 -0.96 -11.64
N ARG A 170 14.51 -2.08 -12.14
CA ARG A 170 14.70 -3.31 -11.35
C ARG A 170 15.65 -3.15 -10.15
N ASN A 171 16.62 -2.25 -10.24
CA ASN A 171 17.59 -2.00 -9.17
C ASN A 171 16.93 -1.24 -8.02
N PHE A 172 15.86 -0.48 -8.27
CA PHE A 172 15.12 0.22 -7.23
C PHE A 172 14.42 -0.74 -6.23
N ILE A 173 14.20 -1.99 -6.61
CA ILE A 173 13.65 -3.01 -5.71
C ILE A 173 14.53 -3.22 -4.47
N THR A 174 15.86 -3.14 -4.61
CA THR A 174 16.76 -3.27 -3.46
C THR A 174 16.64 -2.06 -2.54
N VAL A 175 16.39 -0.87 -3.08
CA VAL A 175 16.18 0.37 -2.32
C VAL A 175 14.94 0.27 -1.43
N LEU A 176 13.85 -0.39 -1.88
CA LEU A 176 12.65 -0.61 -1.06
C LEU A 176 12.97 -1.34 0.26
N ALA A 177 13.97 -2.22 0.23
CA ALA A 177 14.36 -3.09 1.33
C ALA A 177 15.41 -2.46 2.27
N GLN A 178 16.17 -1.47 1.78
CA GLN A 178 17.26 -0.86 2.54
C GLN A 178 16.73 -0.05 3.73
N SER A 179 17.31 -0.29 4.91
CA SER A 179 17.06 0.53 6.09
C SER A 179 17.74 1.89 5.92
N HIS A 180 17.00 2.98 6.12
CA HIS A 180 17.56 4.32 6.02
C HIS A 180 17.74 4.94 7.41
N PRO A 181 18.97 4.99 7.95
CA PRO A 181 19.24 5.55 9.28
C PRO A 181 19.02 7.07 9.37
N GLU A 182 18.96 7.80 8.24
CA GLU A 182 18.73 9.26 8.23
C GLU A 182 17.29 9.68 8.63
N MET A 183 16.34 8.75 8.78
CA MET A 183 14.95 9.05 9.14
C MET A 183 14.77 9.57 10.59
N GLY A 184 15.79 9.46 11.45
CA GLY A 184 15.67 9.78 12.88
C GLY A 184 16.17 11.16 13.35
N LEU A 185 16.75 12.00 12.48
CA LEU A 185 17.53 13.17 12.92
C LEU A 185 16.94 14.56 12.62
N VAL A 186 15.67 14.68 12.23
CA VAL A 186 15.03 16.01 12.09
C VAL A 186 14.43 16.46 13.42
N THR A 187 15.29 16.74 14.40
CA THR A 187 14.96 17.70 15.46
C THR A 187 15.28 19.09 14.94
N THR A 188 14.29 19.99 14.96
CA THR A 188 14.45 21.41 14.65
C THR A 188 15.57 22.04 15.50
N PRO A 189 16.40 22.95 14.94
CA PRO A 189 17.38 23.66 15.74
C PRO A 189 16.65 24.71 16.59
N VAL A 190 16.55 24.46 17.90
CA VAL A 190 16.15 25.50 18.85
C VAL A 190 17.36 26.42 19.05
N SER A 191 17.25 27.67 18.58
CA SER A 191 18.23 28.72 18.84
C SER A 191 18.47 28.90 20.35
N PRO A 192 19.73 28.97 20.82
CA PRO A 192 20.00 29.26 22.22
C PRO A 192 19.78 30.75 22.50
N ALA A 193 18.85 31.07 23.40
CA ALA A 193 18.73 32.42 23.94
C ALA A 193 19.91 32.69 24.91
N PRO A 194 20.54 33.88 24.86
CA PRO A 194 21.67 34.19 25.74
C PRO A 194 21.17 34.56 27.15
N THR A 195 21.62 33.82 28.16
CA THR A 195 21.43 34.14 29.58
C THR A 195 22.52 35.07 30.08
N THR A 196 22.13 36.23 30.60
CA THR A 196 23.00 37.15 31.36
C THR A 196 23.24 36.61 32.78
N PRO A 197 24.44 36.79 33.36
CA PRO A 197 24.81 36.19 34.64
C PRO A 197 24.54 37.12 35.84
N ALA A 198 24.00 36.56 36.92
CA ALA A 198 24.06 37.17 38.25
C ALA A 198 24.33 36.09 39.32
N THR A 199 25.59 36.01 39.75
CA THR A 199 26.04 35.49 41.06
C THR A 199 26.28 36.70 41.99
N PRO A 200 26.46 36.58 43.35
CA PRO A 200 26.93 35.43 44.15
C PRO A 200 26.14 35.23 45.49
N LEU A 201 26.28 34.18 46.31
CA LEU A 201 27.40 33.80 47.18
C LEU A 201 27.05 32.48 47.92
N GLY A 202 28.03 31.63 48.26
CA GLY A 202 27.90 30.72 49.41
C GLY A 202 28.53 29.31 49.37
N THR A 203 29.87 29.22 49.33
CA THR A 203 30.77 28.28 50.06
C THR A 203 30.66 26.73 49.97
N THR A 204 31.81 26.13 49.60
CA THR A 204 32.42 24.77 49.90
C THR A 204 32.43 23.68 48.79
N PRO A 205 33.61 23.08 48.45
CA PRO A 205 33.77 21.90 47.55
C PRO A 205 34.30 20.65 48.33
N PRO A 206 34.66 19.51 47.70
CA PRO A 206 34.12 18.76 46.55
C PRO A 206 33.83 17.27 46.87
N SER A 207 33.05 16.56 46.04
CA SER A 207 33.24 15.11 45.83
C SER A 207 32.69 14.69 44.48
N SER A 208 33.57 14.09 43.67
CA SER A 208 33.26 13.43 42.40
C SER A 208 32.18 12.36 42.59
N ASP A 209 31.15 12.39 41.75
CA ASP A 209 30.47 11.17 41.33
C ASP A 209 29.96 11.31 39.90
N VAL A 210 30.18 10.21 39.19
CA VAL A 210 29.98 9.98 37.76
C VAL A 210 28.51 10.15 37.39
N ILE A 211 28.19 11.18 36.60
CA ILE A 211 26.87 11.29 35.98
C ILE A 211 26.84 10.33 34.79
N SER A 212 26.27 9.15 35.04
CA SER A 212 25.71 8.28 34.01
C SER A 212 24.70 9.10 33.21
N SER A 213 24.99 9.34 31.94
CA SER A 213 24.02 9.83 30.97
C SER A 213 22.86 8.83 30.89
N VAL A 214 21.72 9.18 31.49
CA VAL A 214 20.46 8.49 31.26
C VAL A 214 20.03 8.83 29.83
N GLU A 215 20.47 8.00 28.88
CA GLU A 215 19.84 7.93 27.57
C GLU A 215 18.39 7.49 27.79
N LEU A 216 17.45 8.38 27.49
CA LEU A 216 16.05 8.01 27.31
C LEU A 216 15.98 6.96 26.19
N PRO A 217 15.34 5.80 26.41
CA PRO A 217 15.27 4.77 25.38
C PRO A 217 14.43 5.31 24.21
N LEU A 218 15.08 5.51 23.06
CA LEU A 218 14.42 5.74 21.79
C LEU A 218 13.46 4.57 21.51
N ASP A 219 12.24 4.86 21.05
CA ASP A 219 11.24 3.87 20.68
C ASP A 219 11.84 2.82 19.72
N ALA A 220 11.70 1.54 20.06
CA ALA A 220 12.19 0.41 19.26
C ALA A 220 11.63 0.36 17.82
N ASP A 221 10.56 1.10 17.53
CA ASP A 221 9.92 1.21 16.20
C ASP A 221 10.77 2.03 15.20
N VAL A 222 11.71 2.85 15.68
CA VAL A 222 12.54 3.75 14.84
C VAL A 222 13.75 3.02 14.25
N GLN A 223 14.20 1.91 14.84
CA GLN A 223 15.52 1.33 14.56
C GLN A 223 15.57 0.41 13.32
N THR A 224 14.43 0.08 12.70
CA THR A 224 14.36 -0.85 11.54
C THR A 224 13.32 -0.46 10.47
N SER A 225 13.12 0.83 10.19
CA SER A 225 12.18 1.27 9.13
C SER A 225 12.88 1.35 7.76
N ASN A 226 12.24 0.78 6.74
CA ASN A 226 12.63 0.92 5.33
C ASN A 226 11.49 1.58 4.53
N LEU A 227 11.75 1.93 3.27
CA LEU A 227 10.77 2.60 2.40
C LEU A 227 9.50 1.75 2.23
N LEU A 228 9.63 0.42 2.14
CA LEU A 228 8.47 -0.47 1.99
C LEU A 228 7.55 -0.43 3.23
N ILE A 229 8.10 -0.43 4.44
CA ILE A 229 7.33 -0.29 5.69
C ILE A 229 6.60 1.06 5.72
N THR A 230 7.30 2.15 5.39
CA THR A 230 6.70 3.48 5.32
C THR A 230 5.57 3.53 4.30
N PHE A 231 5.74 2.90 3.14
CA PHE A 231 4.73 2.81 2.09
C PHE A 231 3.52 1.95 2.50
N LEU A 232 3.72 0.85 3.24
CA LEU A 232 2.61 0.04 3.77
C LEU A 232 1.80 0.80 4.83
N LYS A 233 2.47 1.53 5.73
CA LYS A 233 1.81 2.43 6.68
C LYS A 233 1.00 3.51 5.94
N TYR A 234 1.59 4.15 4.93
CA TYR A 234 0.90 5.14 4.10
C TYR A 234 -0.32 4.54 3.39
N SER A 235 -0.16 3.38 2.76
CA SER A 235 -1.24 2.68 2.07
C SER A 235 -2.40 2.35 3.02
N SER A 236 -2.10 1.93 4.25
CA SER A 236 -3.12 1.64 5.26
C SER A 236 -3.96 2.85 5.67
N ILE A 237 -3.41 4.07 5.57
CA ILE A 237 -4.12 5.32 5.87
C ILE A 237 -4.96 5.74 4.67
N VAL A 238 -4.35 5.82 3.48
CA VAL A 238 -5.04 6.28 2.26
C VAL A 238 -6.21 5.38 1.90
N MET A 239 -6.06 4.07 2.10
CA MET A 239 -7.10 3.10 1.79
C MET A 239 -8.30 3.16 2.77
N GLN A 240 -8.28 3.94 3.85
CA GLN A 240 -9.43 4.03 4.75
C GLN A 240 -10.60 4.84 4.19
N ASP A 241 -10.37 5.70 3.21
CA ASP A 241 -11.45 6.54 2.67
C ASP A 241 -11.45 6.57 1.17
N THR A 242 -12.18 5.63 0.58
CA THR A 242 -12.34 5.53 -0.87
C THR A 242 -13.58 6.26 -1.39
N LYS A 243 -14.23 7.11 -0.58
CA LYS A 243 -15.39 7.91 -1.03
C LYS A 243 -14.98 9.21 -1.72
N ASP A 244 -13.83 9.75 -1.32
CA ASP A 244 -13.21 10.89 -1.98
C ASP A 244 -12.47 10.42 -3.25
N GLU A 245 -12.67 11.11 -4.37
CA GLU A 245 -12.14 10.71 -5.67
C GLU A 245 -10.60 10.73 -5.71
N HIS A 246 -9.97 11.73 -5.08
CA HIS A 246 -8.51 11.81 -4.99
C HIS A 246 -7.94 10.67 -4.14
N ARG A 247 -8.58 10.35 -3.01
CA ARG A 247 -8.18 9.21 -2.18
C ARG A 247 -8.44 7.86 -2.85
N LEU A 248 -9.51 7.75 -3.64
CA LEU A 248 -9.78 6.57 -4.47
C LEU A 248 -8.66 6.38 -5.50
N HIS A 249 -8.24 7.44 -6.19
CA HIS A 249 -7.09 7.42 -7.12
C HIS A 249 -5.78 7.06 -6.42
N SER A 250 -5.52 7.67 -5.26
CA SER A 250 -4.33 7.36 -4.45
C SER A 250 -4.33 5.90 -3.97
N GLY A 251 -5.48 5.38 -3.53
CA GLY A 251 -5.64 3.97 -3.15
C GLY A 251 -5.47 3.01 -4.32
N LYS A 252 -6.00 3.38 -5.51
CA LYS A 252 -5.77 2.65 -6.76
C LYS A 252 -4.28 2.57 -7.09
N LEU A 253 -3.56 3.69 -7.01
CA LEU A 253 -2.13 3.75 -7.28
C LEU A 253 -1.33 2.92 -6.27
N CYS A 254 -1.70 2.94 -4.99
CA CYS A 254 -1.07 2.07 -3.98
C CYS A 254 -1.22 0.58 -4.34
N LEU A 255 -2.41 0.14 -4.77
CA LEU A 255 -2.63 -1.25 -5.21
C LEU A 255 -1.87 -1.60 -6.50
N ILE A 256 -1.69 -0.64 -7.42
CA ILE A 256 -0.85 -0.83 -8.62
C ILE A 256 0.61 -1.03 -8.21
N ILE A 257 1.16 -0.18 -7.33
CA ILE A 257 2.53 -0.31 -6.84
C ILE A 257 2.71 -1.67 -6.14
N LEU A 258 1.78 -2.06 -5.26
CA LEU A 258 1.80 -3.38 -4.62
C LEU A 258 1.70 -4.53 -5.62
N THR A 259 0.98 -4.35 -6.73
CA THR A 259 0.93 -5.35 -7.82
C THR A 259 2.29 -5.50 -8.49
N CYS A 260 3.00 -4.40 -8.78
CA CYS A 260 4.36 -4.45 -9.33
C CYS A 260 5.33 -5.13 -8.36
N ILE A 261 5.28 -4.79 -7.07
CA ILE A 261 6.10 -5.40 -6.01
C ILE A 261 5.82 -6.90 -5.88
N ALA A 262 4.53 -7.30 -5.84
CA ALA A 262 4.13 -8.70 -5.71
C ALA A 262 4.43 -9.54 -6.96
N GLU A 263 4.76 -8.92 -8.09
CA GLU A 263 5.17 -9.61 -9.31
C GLU A 263 6.69 -9.73 -9.46
N ASP A 264 7.46 -8.84 -8.81
CA ASP A 264 8.91 -8.87 -8.88
C ASP A 264 9.51 -9.98 -8.01
N GLN A 265 10.49 -10.70 -8.57
CA GLN A 265 11.07 -11.87 -7.90
C GLN A 265 11.98 -11.50 -6.73
N TYR A 266 12.73 -10.40 -6.82
CA TYR A 266 13.62 -9.95 -5.74
C TYR A 266 12.82 -9.33 -4.60
N ALA A 267 11.78 -8.55 -4.93
CA ALA A 267 10.86 -8.00 -3.95
C ALA A 267 10.17 -9.11 -3.16
N ASN A 268 9.68 -10.15 -3.84
CA ASN A 268 9.07 -11.29 -3.16
C ASN A 268 10.07 -12.07 -2.29
N ALA A 269 11.32 -12.23 -2.73
CA ALA A 269 12.35 -12.89 -1.93
C ALA A 269 12.58 -12.15 -0.61
N PHE A 270 12.64 -10.82 -0.66
CA PHE A 270 12.74 -9.99 0.54
C PHE A 270 11.47 -10.03 1.41
N LEU A 271 10.28 -9.90 0.80
CA LEU A 271 9.00 -9.92 1.51
C LEU A 271 8.76 -11.22 2.30
N HIS A 272 9.26 -12.34 1.79
CA HIS A 272 9.06 -13.68 2.33
C HIS A 272 10.28 -14.22 3.11
N ASP A 273 11.31 -13.40 3.36
CA ASP A 273 12.48 -13.85 4.11
C ASP A 273 12.14 -14.00 5.60
N ASP A 274 12.08 -15.24 6.08
CA ASP A 274 11.80 -15.58 7.48
C ASP A 274 12.87 -15.07 8.47
N ASN A 275 14.07 -14.72 7.98
CA ASN A 275 15.13 -14.14 8.81
C ASN A 275 14.94 -12.62 8.99
N MET A 276 14.16 -11.97 8.12
CA MET A 276 13.94 -10.52 8.14
C MET A 276 12.54 -10.22 8.69
N ASN A 277 12.47 -10.07 10.01
CA ASN A 277 11.21 -9.86 10.72
C ASN A 277 11.04 -8.39 11.13
N PHE A 278 9.88 -7.83 10.80
CA PHE A 278 9.59 -6.42 11.03
C PHE A 278 8.27 -6.25 11.79
N ARG A 279 8.17 -5.14 12.53
CA ARG A 279 6.90 -4.67 13.10
C ARG A 279 6.32 -3.61 12.16
N VAL A 280 5.14 -3.89 11.62
CA VAL A 280 4.41 -2.95 10.76
C VAL A 280 3.07 -2.63 11.40
N ASN A 281 2.97 -1.42 11.96
CA ASN A 281 1.74 -0.92 12.57
C ASN A 281 0.86 -0.32 11.47
N LEU A 282 -0.05 -1.12 10.90
CA LEU A 282 -1.02 -0.66 9.91
C LEU A 282 -2.17 0.08 10.60
N HIS A 283 -2.57 1.21 10.03
CA HIS A 283 -3.75 1.93 10.52
C HIS A 283 -5.01 1.17 10.11
N ARG A 284 -5.88 0.94 11.10
CA ARG A 284 -7.06 0.10 10.98
C ARG A 284 -8.32 0.95 11.12
N MET A 285 -9.32 0.71 10.28
CA MET A 285 -10.56 1.50 10.39
C MET A 285 -11.30 1.18 11.71
N PRO A 286 -11.85 2.18 12.40
CA PRO A 286 -12.67 1.95 13.58
C PRO A 286 -13.93 1.16 13.21
N MET A 287 -14.13 -0.01 13.83
CA MET A 287 -15.34 -0.81 13.70
C MET A 287 -16.02 -0.99 15.05
N ARG A 288 -17.37 -0.99 15.09
CA ARG A 288 -18.18 -1.04 16.33
C ARG A 288 -17.83 -2.21 17.26
N HIS A 289 -17.33 -3.32 16.73
CA HIS A 289 -17.02 -4.53 17.51
C HIS A 289 -15.50 -4.79 17.66
N ARG A 290 -14.65 -3.89 17.15
CA ARG A 290 -13.19 -4.04 17.24
C ARG A 290 -12.71 -3.51 18.59
N LYS A 291 -12.11 -4.37 19.40
CA LYS A 291 -11.47 -3.97 20.68
C LYS A 291 -10.24 -3.11 20.36
N LYS A 292 -10.21 -1.86 20.84
CA LYS A 292 -9.11 -0.88 20.65
C LYS A 292 -7.73 -1.32 21.17
N ALA A 293 -7.65 -2.40 21.96
CA ALA A 293 -6.44 -2.76 22.72
C ALA A 293 -5.51 -3.79 22.03
N ALA A 294 -5.84 -4.28 20.82
CA ALA A 294 -5.11 -5.38 20.19
C ALA A 294 -3.75 -4.98 19.57
N ASP A 295 -3.49 -3.68 19.34
CA ASP A 295 -2.33 -3.23 18.56
C ASP A 295 -1.02 -3.10 19.35
N LYS A 296 -1.01 -3.29 20.68
CA LYS A 296 0.21 -3.03 21.48
C LYS A 296 1.29 -4.12 21.39
N ASN A 297 0.96 -5.34 20.92
CA ASN A 297 1.89 -6.48 20.87
C ASN A 297 1.89 -7.20 19.51
N LEU A 298 2.00 -6.45 18.40
CA LEU A 298 2.21 -7.07 17.08
C LEU A 298 3.56 -7.79 17.04
N PRO A 299 3.58 -9.11 16.72
CA PRO A 299 4.83 -9.86 16.59
C PRO A 299 5.62 -9.38 15.37
N CYS A 300 6.95 -9.42 15.46
CA CYS A 300 7.80 -9.26 14.30
C CYS A 300 7.63 -10.47 13.38
N ARG A 301 7.37 -10.22 12.10
CA ARG A 301 7.10 -11.25 11.09
C ARG A 301 7.58 -10.79 9.71
N PRO A 302 7.68 -11.69 8.72
CA PRO A 302 8.07 -11.29 7.36
C PRO A 302 7.10 -10.25 6.79
N LEU A 303 7.60 -9.34 5.96
CA LEU A 303 6.81 -8.20 5.46
C LEU A 303 5.60 -8.63 4.64
N VAL A 304 5.63 -9.79 3.99
CA VAL A 304 4.47 -10.33 3.26
C VAL A 304 3.23 -10.42 4.16
N CYS A 305 3.40 -10.72 5.46
CA CYS A 305 2.29 -10.76 6.39
C CYS A 305 1.59 -9.41 6.50
N ALA A 306 2.34 -8.30 6.54
CA ALA A 306 1.78 -6.95 6.56
C ALA A 306 1.07 -6.60 5.23
N VAL A 307 1.58 -7.08 4.09
CA VAL A 307 0.88 -6.92 2.81
C VAL A 307 -0.45 -7.68 2.83
N LEU A 308 -0.46 -8.92 3.31
CA LEU A 308 -1.68 -9.72 3.45
C LEU A 308 -2.68 -9.10 4.42
N ASP A 309 -2.23 -8.59 5.58
CA ASP A 309 -3.11 -7.90 6.53
C ASP A 309 -3.74 -6.66 5.91
N LEU A 310 -2.99 -5.89 5.12
CA LEU A 310 -3.50 -4.72 4.42
C LEU A 310 -4.59 -5.11 3.42
N MET A 311 -4.39 -6.22 2.69
CA MET A 311 -5.42 -6.75 1.77
C MET A 311 -6.66 -7.23 2.53
N VAL A 312 -6.48 -7.97 3.62
CA VAL A 312 -7.58 -8.44 4.47
C VAL A 312 -8.34 -7.26 5.07
N GLU A 313 -7.63 -6.27 5.61
CA GLU A 313 -8.21 -5.06 6.18
C GLU A 313 -9.05 -4.32 5.14
N PHE A 314 -8.53 -4.12 3.92
CA PHE A 314 -9.28 -3.50 2.83
C PHE A 314 -10.58 -4.28 2.52
N ILE A 315 -10.48 -5.61 2.41
CA ILE A 315 -11.63 -6.46 2.08
C ILE A 315 -12.75 -6.31 3.12
N VAL A 316 -12.41 -6.36 4.41
CA VAL A 316 -13.41 -6.34 5.49
C VAL A 316 -14.00 -4.95 5.76
N THR A 317 -13.29 -3.88 5.40
CA THR A 317 -13.69 -2.49 5.70
C THR A 317 -14.51 -1.83 4.59
N HIS A 318 -14.40 -2.27 3.34
CA HIS A 318 -14.97 -1.57 2.16
C HIS A 318 -16.21 -2.23 1.54
N MET A 319 -16.90 -3.10 2.29
CA MET A 319 -18.18 -3.70 1.88
C MET A 319 -19.33 -2.69 2.02
N MET A 320 -19.38 -1.71 1.10
CA MET A 320 -20.28 -0.56 1.15
C MET A 320 -21.14 -0.41 -0.11
N LYS A 321 -22.17 0.46 -0.04
CA LYS A 321 -23.12 0.70 -1.15
C LYS A 321 -22.44 1.16 -2.45
N GLU A 322 -21.49 2.08 -2.34
CA GLU A 322 -20.63 2.50 -3.45
C GLU A 322 -19.44 1.55 -3.54
N PHE A 323 -19.67 0.37 -4.10
CA PHE A 323 -18.71 -0.71 -4.09
C PHE A 323 -17.51 -0.42 -5.02
N PRO A 324 -16.27 -0.28 -4.52
CA PRO A 324 -15.09 0.04 -5.33
C PRO A 324 -14.56 -1.20 -6.05
N MET A 325 -15.31 -1.71 -7.04
CA MET A 325 -15.05 -2.96 -7.75
C MET A 325 -13.60 -3.07 -8.29
N ASP A 326 -13.06 -2.01 -8.89
CA ASP A 326 -11.69 -2.00 -9.44
C ASP A 326 -10.63 -2.24 -8.35
N LEU A 327 -10.78 -1.61 -7.19
CA LEU A 327 -9.85 -1.80 -6.06
C LEU A 327 -9.92 -3.23 -5.51
N TYR A 328 -11.13 -3.81 -5.42
CA TYR A 328 -11.29 -5.20 -5.00
C TYR A 328 -10.61 -6.19 -5.95
N VAL A 329 -10.74 -5.99 -7.27
CA VAL A 329 -10.04 -6.83 -8.26
C VAL A 329 -8.53 -6.77 -8.04
N ARG A 330 -7.95 -5.58 -7.88
CA ARG A 330 -6.50 -5.42 -7.63
C ARG A 330 -6.06 -6.03 -6.31
N CYS A 331 -6.83 -5.83 -5.25
CA CYS A 331 -6.57 -6.42 -3.93
C CYS A 331 -6.47 -7.96 -4.02
N ILE A 332 -7.43 -8.61 -4.69
CA ILE A 332 -7.41 -10.06 -4.89
C ILE A 332 -6.25 -10.49 -5.81
N GLN A 333 -5.88 -9.69 -6.82
CA GLN A 333 -4.70 -9.96 -7.67
C GLN A 333 -3.39 -9.91 -6.89
N VAL A 334 -3.22 -8.99 -5.94
CA VAL A 334 -2.04 -8.93 -5.07
C VAL A 334 -1.95 -10.21 -4.24
N VAL A 335 -3.04 -10.62 -3.58
CA VAL A 335 -3.08 -11.88 -2.81
C VAL A 335 -2.73 -13.08 -3.69
N HIS A 336 -3.30 -13.15 -4.89
CA HIS A 336 -3.04 -14.23 -5.84
C HIS A 336 -1.56 -14.31 -6.26
N LYS A 337 -0.93 -13.18 -6.58
CA LYS A 337 0.48 -13.11 -6.96
C LYS A 337 1.41 -13.55 -5.84
N LEU A 338 1.14 -13.13 -4.60
CA LEU A 338 1.89 -13.56 -3.42
C LEU A 338 1.78 -15.08 -3.23
N LEU A 339 0.57 -15.65 -3.32
CA LEU A 339 0.38 -17.10 -3.24
C LEU A 339 1.09 -17.85 -4.38
N CYS A 340 1.13 -17.28 -5.58
CA CYS A 340 1.85 -17.88 -6.71
C CYS A 340 3.35 -17.96 -6.44
N TYR A 341 3.93 -16.91 -5.84
CA TYR A 341 5.32 -16.93 -5.40
C TYR A 341 5.55 -17.99 -4.31
N GLN A 342 4.68 -18.03 -3.30
CA GLN A 342 4.78 -19.01 -2.22
C GLN A 342 4.71 -20.45 -2.73
N LYS A 343 3.80 -20.76 -3.66
CA LYS A 343 3.74 -22.05 -4.36
C LYS A 343 5.04 -22.33 -5.11
N LYS A 344 5.47 -21.40 -5.97
CA LYS A 344 6.65 -21.55 -6.85
C LYS A 344 7.92 -21.83 -6.04
N CYS A 345 8.11 -21.11 -4.94
CA CYS A 345 9.29 -21.19 -4.08
C CYS A 345 9.12 -22.11 -2.87
N ARG A 346 7.94 -22.74 -2.71
CA ARG A 346 7.56 -23.59 -1.56
C ARG A 346 7.77 -22.89 -0.21
N VAL A 347 7.46 -21.59 -0.15
CA VAL A 347 7.55 -20.81 1.08
C VAL A 347 6.34 -21.15 1.95
N ARG A 348 6.62 -21.68 3.16
CA ARG A 348 5.59 -22.05 4.14
C ARG A 348 5.38 -20.93 5.15
N LEU A 349 4.54 -19.98 4.77
CA LEU A 349 4.32 -18.78 5.57
C LEU A 349 3.45 -19.08 6.82
N HIS A 350 3.98 -18.74 7.98
CA HIS A 350 3.24 -18.77 9.25
C HIS A 350 2.34 -17.53 9.36
N TYR A 351 1.12 -17.64 8.84
CA TYR A 351 0.13 -16.56 8.77
C TYR A 351 -1.24 -17.01 9.29
N THR A 352 -2.08 -16.05 9.71
CA THR A 352 -3.46 -16.27 10.15
C THR A 352 -4.40 -16.49 8.96
N TRP A 353 -4.18 -17.57 8.19
CA TRP A 353 -4.90 -17.87 6.96
C TRP A 353 -6.43 -17.89 7.10
N ARG A 354 -6.94 -18.29 8.27
CA ARG A 354 -8.37 -18.25 8.61
C ARG A 354 -9.00 -16.87 8.48
N GLU A 355 -8.26 -15.80 8.80
CA GLU A 355 -8.73 -14.41 8.65
C GLU A 355 -8.91 -14.05 7.18
N LEU A 356 -7.96 -14.45 6.32
CA LEU A 356 -8.07 -14.27 4.88
C LEU A 356 -9.27 -15.03 4.31
N TRP A 357 -9.41 -16.33 4.61
CA TRP A 357 -10.54 -17.13 4.12
C TRP A 357 -11.88 -16.56 4.57
N SER A 358 -11.98 -16.13 5.83
CA SER A 358 -13.18 -15.49 6.36
C SER A 358 -13.50 -14.19 5.63
N ALA A 359 -12.50 -13.34 5.36
CA ALA A 359 -12.67 -12.11 4.61
C ALA A 359 -13.16 -12.37 3.17
N LEU A 360 -12.58 -13.36 2.49
CA LEU A 360 -12.97 -13.78 1.13
C LEU A 360 -14.41 -14.31 1.08
N ILE A 361 -14.80 -15.16 2.04
CA ILE A 361 -16.18 -15.70 2.12
C ILE A 361 -17.18 -14.58 2.42
N ASN A 362 -16.85 -13.66 3.32
CA ASN A 362 -17.71 -12.51 3.64
C ASN A 362 -17.89 -11.59 2.43
N LEU A 363 -16.84 -11.41 1.62
CA LEU A 363 -16.95 -10.67 0.36
C LEU A 363 -17.90 -11.38 -0.62
N LEU A 364 -17.81 -12.70 -0.79
CA LEU A 364 -18.77 -13.45 -1.61
C LEU A 364 -20.21 -13.28 -1.09
N LYS A 365 -20.42 -13.36 0.24
CA LYS A 365 -21.74 -13.11 0.86
C LYS A 365 -22.26 -11.72 0.52
N PHE A 366 -21.41 -10.70 0.65
CA PHE A 366 -21.78 -9.33 0.31
C PHE A 366 -22.21 -9.18 -1.16
N LEU A 367 -21.46 -9.78 -2.10
CA LEU A 367 -21.80 -9.76 -3.53
C LEU A 367 -23.17 -10.38 -3.79
N MET A 368 -23.49 -11.51 -3.16
CA MET A 368 -24.78 -12.18 -3.31
C MET A 368 -25.93 -11.39 -2.67
N SER A 369 -25.72 -10.86 -1.46
CA SER A 369 -26.75 -10.08 -0.75
C SER A 369 -27.12 -8.78 -1.47
N ASN A 370 -26.23 -8.26 -2.33
CA ASN A 370 -26.42 -7.03 -3.10
C ASN A 370 -26.48 -7.28 -4.61
N GLU A 371 -26.79 -8.50 -5.03
CA GLU A 371 -26.75 -8.95 -6.44
C GLU A 371 -27.44 -7.96 -7.39
N THR A 372 -28.69 -7.56 -7.08
CA THR A 372 -29.50 -6.71 -7.96
C THR A 372 -28.88 -5.33 -8.20
N VAL A 373 -28.33 -4.71 -7.16
CA VAL A 373 -27.72 -3.38 -7.22
C VAL A 373 -26.37 -3.44 -7.92
N LEU A 374 -25.56 -4.46 -7.61
CA LEU A 374 -24.21 -4.56 -8.14
C LEU A 374 -24.18 -5.00 -9.60
N LEU A 375 -25.05 -5.94 -10.01
CA LEU A 375 -25.13 -6.42 -11.40
C LEU A 375 -25.59 -5.35 -12.40
N ALA A 376 -26.25 -4.29 -11.92
CA ALA A 376 -26.60 -3.14 -12.74
C ALA A 376 -25.38 -2.29 -13.13
N LYS A 377 -24.27 -2.37 -12.38
CA LYS A 377 -23.08 -1.53 -12.57
C LYS A 377 -21.82 -2.33 -12.94
N HIS A 378 -21.69 -3.56 -12.46
CA HIS A 378 -20.44 -4.31 -12.52
C HIS A 378 -20.65 -5.79 -12.88
N ASN A 379 -19.62 -6.38 -13.48
CA ASN A 379 -19.50 -7.84 -13.59
C ASN A 379 -18.95 -8.43 -12.28
N ILE A 380 -19.81 -8.66 -11.29
CA ILE A 380 -19.38 -9.23 -10.00
C ILE A 380 -18.80 -10.65 -10.13
N PHE A 381 -19.09 -11.37 -11.23
CA PHE A 381 -18.60 -12.72 -11.46
C PHE A 381 -17.11 -12.77 -11.74
N THR A 382 -16.51 -11.71 -12.28
CA THR A 382 -15.05 -11.63 -12.41
C THR A 382 -14.39 -11.70 -11.03
N LEU A 383 -14.87 -10.92 -10.07
CA LEU A 383 -14.34 -10.91 -8.70
C LEU A 383 -14.66 -12.22 -7.98
N ALA A 384 -15.89 -12.73 -8.11
CA ALA A 384 -16.27 -14.02 -7.52
C ALA A 384 -15.41 -15.17 -8.05
N LEU A 385 -15.12 -15.20 -9.36
CA LEU A 385 -14.25 -16.20 -9.98
C LEU A 385 -12.83 -16.14 -9.38
N MET A 386 -12.27 -14.95 -9.23
CA MET A 386 -10.94 -14.78 -8.64
C MET A 386 -10.89 -15.29 -7.20
N ILE A 387 -11.91 -15.00 -6.39
CA ILE A 387 -12.02 -15.49 -5.01
C ILE A 387 -12.13 -17.02 -4.98
N VAL A 388 -13.00 -17.61 -5.81
CA VAL A 388 -13.15 -19.07 -5.90
C VAL A 388 -11.84 -19.73 -6.36
N ASN A 389 -11.12 -19.11 -7.30
CA ASN A 389 -9.82 -19.60 -7.73
C ASN A 389 -8.74 -19.51 -6.65
N LEU A 390 -8.79 -18.51 -5.75
CA LEU A 390 -7.93 -18.51 -4.56
C LEU A 390 -8.21 -19.73 -3.69
N PHE A 391 -9.48 -20.04 -3.41
CA PHE A 391 -9.83 -21.26 -2.68
C PHE A 391 -9.34 -22.52 -3.40
N ASN A 392 -9.54 -22.61 -4.71
CA ASN A 392 -9.01 -23.74 -5.49
C ASN A 392 -7.48 -23.82 -5.45
N MET A 393 -6.77 -22.69 -5.35
CA MET A 393 -5.32 -22.66 -5.18
C MET A 393 -4.89 -23.28 -3.85
N PHE A 394 -5.58 -22.95 -2.74
CA PHE A 394 -5.36 -23.60 -1.45
C PHE A 394 -5.71 -25.10 -1.49
N ILE A 395 -6.84 -25.47 -2.11
CA ILE A 395 -7.32 -26.85 -2.24
C ILE A 395 -6.39 -27.70 -3.13
N THR A 396 -5.75 -27.12 -4.13
CA THR A 396 -4.94 -27.88 -5.10
C THR A 396 -3.46 -27.89 -4.74
N TYR A 397 -2.95 -26.78 -4.20
CA TYR A 397 -1.51 -26.57 -3.99
C TYR A 397 -1.13 -26.22 -2.54
N GLY A 398 -2.09 -26.20 -1.60
CA GLY A 398 -1.83 -25.75 -0.24
C GLY A 398 -0.75 -26.56 0.49
N ASP A 399 -0.50 -27.82 0.12
CA ASP A 399 0.57 -28.65 0.66
C ASP A 399 1.98 -28.07 0.41
N THR A 400 2.09 -27.23 -0.63
CA THR A 400 3.34 -26.57 -1.02
C THR A 400 3.67 -25.32 -0.20
N PHE A 401 2.66 -24.62 0.35
CA PHE A 401 2.87 -23.31 0.98
C PHE A 401 2.11 -23.08 2.31
N LEU A 402 1.13 -23.92 2.67
CA LEU A 402 0.55 -23.87 4.01
C LEU A 402 1.57 -24.40 5.03
N PRO A 403 1.60 -23.85 6.25
CA PRO A 403 2.67 -24.14 7.20
C PRO A 403 2.60 -25.58 7.74
N THR A 404 1.39 -26.12 7.92
CA THR A 404 1.18 -27.46 8.49
C THR A 404 0.00 -28.18 7.85
N PRO A 405 -0.06 -29.53 7.95
CA PRO A 405 -1.27 -30.29 7.58
C PRO A 405 -2.52 -29.83 8.32
N SER A 406 -2.40 -29.41 9.58
CA SER A 406 -3.52 -28.89 10.37
C SER A 406 -4.14 -27.63 9.74
N SER A 407 -3.34 -26.78 9.09
CA SER A 407 -3.86 -25.64 8.33
C SER A 407 -4.73 -26.08 7.14
N TYR A 408 -4.48 -27.27 6.60
CA TYR A 408 -5.31 -27.88 5.56
C TYR A 408 -6.65 -28.37 6.12
N ASP A 409 -6.63 -28.97 7.31
CA ASP A 409 -7.85 -29.36 8.04
C ASP A 409 -8.72 -28.12 8.32
N GLU A 410 -8.11 -27.02 8.76
CA GLU A 410 -8.79 -25.76 9.04
C GLU A 410 -9.42 -25.13 7.79
N LEU A 411 -8.76 -25.20 6.63
CA LEU A 411 -9.33 -24.74 5.36
C LEU A 411 -10.63 -25.50 5.04
N TYR A 412 -10.58 -26.82 5.16
CA TYR A 412 -11.71 -27.69 4.84
C TYR A 412 -12.85 -27.49 5.83
N TYR A 413 -12.51 -27.38 7.11
CA TYR A 413 -13.46 -27.01 8.16
C TYR A 413 -14.16 -25.68 7.84
N GLU A 414 -13.44 -24.63 7.46
CA GLU A 414 -14.05 -23.34 7.12
C GLU A 414 -14.94 -23.41 5.87
N ILE A 415 -14.55 -24.17 4.84
CA ILE A 415 -15.40 -24.41 3.65
C ILE A 415 -16.71 -25.10 4.05
N ILE A 416 -16.63 -26.15 4.86
CA ILE A 416 -17.77 -26.95 5.33
C ILE A 416 -18.67 -26.10 6.24
N ARG A 417 -18.08 -25.42 7.23
CA ARG A 417 -18.78 -24.54 8.16
C ARG A 417 -19.56 -23.46 7.42
N MET A 418 -19.01 -22.94 6.32
CA MET A 418 -19.59 -21.85 5.55
C MET A 418 -20.26 -22.31 4.24
N HIS A 419 -20.57 -23.61 4.11
CA HIS A 419 -21.08 -24.24 2.88
C HIS A 419 -22.27 -23.50 2.26
N GLN A 420 -23.21 -23.02 3.08
CA GLN A 420 -24.39 -22.27 2.61
C GLN A 420 -24.02 -21.07 1.73
N SER A 421 -22.86 -20.43 1.99
CA SER A 421 -22.37 -19.30 1.18
C SER A 421 -22.01 -19.76 -0.24
N PHE A 422 -21.36 -20.92 -0.35
CA PHE A 422 -20.98 -21.50 -1.64
C PHE A 422 -22.17 -22.10 -2.38
N ASP A 423 -23.13 -22.69 -1.66
CA ASP A 423 -24.38 -23.19 -2.25
C ASP A 423 -25.23 -22.05 -2.79
N ASN A 424 -25.38 -20.95 -2.03
CA ASN A 424 -26.08 -19.76 -2.50
C ASN A 424 -25.39 -19.16 -3.73
N LEU A 425 -24.05 -19.13 -3.74
CA LEU A 425 -23.28 -18.65 -4.88
C LEU A 425 -23.53 -19.55 -6.10
N TYR A 426 -23.47 -20.87 -5.92
CA TYR A 426 -23.75 -21.85 -6.96
C TYR A 426 -25.16 -21.69 -7.53
N SER A 427 -26.19 -21.55 -6.69
CA SER A 427 -27.57 -21.32 -7.12
C SER A 427 -27.71 -20.03 -7.93
N MET A 428 -27.06 -18.94 -7.49
CA MET A 428 -27.07 -17.65 -8.21
C MET A 428 -26.41 -17.76 -9.58
N VAL A 429 -25.20 -18.32 -9.66
CA VAL A 429 -24.46 -18.44 -10.94
C VAL A 429 -25.11 -19.44 -11.88
N LEU A 430 -25.68 -20.53 -11.36
CA LEU A 430 -26.42 -21.50 -12.17
C LEU A 430 -27.62 -20.83 -12.84
N ARG A 431 -28.46 -20.14 -12.05
CA ARG A 431 -29.62 -19.37 -12.55
C ARG A 431 -29.24 -18.40 -13.67
N LEU A 432 -28.13 -17.68 -13.50
CA LEU A 432 -27.69 -16.68 -14.47
C LEU A 432 -26.95 -17.26 -15.68
N SER A 433 -26.33 -18.44 -15.53
CA SER A 433 -25.70 -19.16 -16.64
C SER A 433 -26.73 -19.83 -17.56
N THR A 434 -27.90 -20.18 -17.04
CA THR A 434 -29.01 -20.78 -17.81
C THR A 434 -29.89 -19.73 -18.48
N ASN A 435 -29.99 -18.54 -17.90
CA ASN A 435 -30.77 -17.44 -18.45
C ASN A 435 -29.98 -16.72 -19.57
N ALA A 436 -30.67 -16.29 -20.62
CA ALA A 436 -30.06 -15.42 -21.64
C ALA A 436 -29.84 -14.02 -21.05
N GLY A 437 -28.62 -13.73 -20.60
CA GLY A 437 -28.26 -12.43 -20.01
C GLY A 437 -26.81 -12.05 -20.31
N GLN A 438 -26.49 -10.76 -20.18
CA GLN A 438 -25.16 -10.20 -20.49
C GLN A 438 -24.00 -10.87 -19.72
N TRP A 439 -24.31 -11.43 -18.55
CA TRP A 439 -23.32 -12.05 -17.66
C TRP A 439 -23.24 -13.58 -17.77
N LYS A 440 -23.92 -14.19 -18.74
CA LYS A 440 -24.05 -15.65 -18.87
C LYS A 440 -22.70 -16.38 -18.86
N GLU A 441 -21.76 -15.93 -19.69
CA GLU A 441 -20.44 -16.58 -19.81
C GLU A 441 -19.61 -16.41 -18.53
N ALA A 442 -19.63 -15.23 -17.92
CA ALA A 442 -18.90 -14.96 -16.69
C ALA A 442 -19.44 -15.81 -15.52
N ALA A 443 -20.77 -15.93 -15.40
CA ALA A 443 -21.41 -16.80 -14.42
C ALA A 443 -21.05 -18.27 -14.66
N SER A 444 -21.05 -18.74 -15.91
CA SER A 444 -20.66 -20.12 -16.27
C SER A 444 -19.25 -20.48 -15.80
N LYS A 445 -18.28 -19.57 -15.94
CA LYS A 445 -16.91 -19.77 -15.45
C LYS A 445 -16.87 -19.99 -13.94
N VAL A 446 -17.66 -19.23 -13.17
CA VAL A 446 -17.77 -19.42 -11.71
C VAL A 446 -18.42 -20.77 -11.39
N THR A 447 -19.47 -21.16 -12.11
CA THR A 447 -20.12 -22.48 -11.96
C THR A 447 -19.11 -23.62 -12.11
N HIS A 448 -18.23 -23.54 -13.10
CA HIS A 448 -17.18 -24.53 -13.31
C HIS A 448 -16.09 -24.50 -12.24
N ALA A 449 -15.67 -23.31 -11.79
CA ALA A 449 -14.66 -23.18 -10.74
C ALA A 449 -15.12 -23.74 -9.38
N LEU A 450 -16.43 -23.73 -9.10
CA LEU A 450 -17.00 -24.24 -7.84
C LEU A 450 -16.99 -25.77 -7.70
N VAL A 451 -16.58 -26.53 -8.71
CA VAL A 451 -16.70 -27.99 -8.73
C VAL A 451 -16.01 -28.66 -7.54
N ASN A 452 -14.77 -28.28 -7.20
CA ASN A 452 -14.03 -28.89 -6.09
C ASN A 452 -14.59 -28.50 -4.73
N ILE A 453 -14.93 -27.22 -4.53
CA ILE A 453 -15.56 -26.75 -3.30
C ILE A 453 -16.86 -27.52 -3.03
N ARG A 454 -17.70 -27.72 -4.06
CA ARG A 454 -18.92 -28.52 -3.93
C ARG A 454 -18.65 -29.99 -3.68
N ALA A 455 -17.60 -30.57 -4.28
CA ALA A 455 -17.22 -31.95 -4.01
C ALA A 455 -16.82 -32.13 -2.53
N ILE A 456 -16.06 -31.20 -1.96
CA ILE A 456 -15.71 -31.18 -0.53
C ILE A 456 -16.98 -31.13 0.33
N ILE A 457 -17.86 -30.15 0.07
CA ILE A 457 -19.10 -29.96 0.84
C ILE A 457 -19.97 -31.23 0.80
N ASN A 458 -20.22 -31.78 -0.40
CA ASN A 458 -21.08 -32.95 -0.58
C ASN A 458 -20.46 -34.24 -0.03
N HIS A 459 -19.13 -34.31 0.10
CA HIS A 459 -18.43 -35.46 0.68
C HIS A 459 -18.50 -35.45 2.21
N PHE A 460 -18.25 -34.30 2.83
CA PHE A 460 -18.12 -34.22 4.29
C PHE A 460 -19.45 -33.97 5.01
N ASN A 461 -20.38 -33.19 4.46
CA ASN A 461 -21.65 -32.90 5.15
C ASN A 461 -22.42 -34.19 5.56
N PRO A 462 -22.64 -35.17 4.67
CA PRO A 462 -23.34 -36.41 5.06
C PRO A 462 -22.58 -37.22 6.12
N LYS A 463 -21.24 -37.19 6.10
CA LYS A 463 -20.40 -37.89 7.07
C LYS A 463 -20.46 -37.23 8.45
N ILE A 464 -20.49 -35.91 8.47
CA ILE A 464 -20.67 -35.10 9.69
C ILE A 464 -22.05 -35.34 10.28
N GLU A 465 -23.10 -35.33 9.47
CA GLU A 465 -24.46 -35.64 9.90
C GLU A 465 -24.57 -37.08 10.44
N SER A 466 -23.93 -38.04 9.78
CA SER A 466 -23.88 -39.43 10.25
C SER A 466 -23.15 -39.56 11.59
N TYR A 467 -21.99 -38.90 11.75
CA TYR A 467 -21.25 -38.89 13.01
C TYR A 467 -22.08 -38.24 14.14
N ALA A 468 -22.76 -37.13 13.87
CA ALA A 468 -23.66 -36.49 14.83
C ALA A 468 -24.80 -37.41 15.27
N ALA A 469 -25.42 -38.12 14.30
CA ALA A 469 -26.52 -39.04 14.58
C ALA A 469 -26.07 -40.26 15.40
N VAL A 470 -24.91 -40.86 15.06
CA VAL A 470 -24.35 -42.02 15.77
C VAL A 470 -23.95 -41.68 17.20
N ASN A 471 -23.39 -40.48 17.42
CA ASN A 471 -22.97 -40.04 18.75
C ASN A 471 -24.08 -39.32 19.53
N HIS A 472 -25.29 -39.19 18.97
CA HIS A 472 -26.42 -38.46 19.55
C HIS A 472 -26.10 -37.01 19.92
N ILE A 473 -25.31 -36.32 19.09
CA ILE A 473 -24.86 -34.94 19.30
C ILE A 473 -25.69 -34.00 18.43
N SER A 474 -26.38 -33.03 19.03
CA SER A 474 -27.18 -32.04 18.28
C SER A 474 -26.35 -30.91 17.65
N GLN A 475 -25.22 -30.56 18.26
CA GLN A 475 -24.29 -29.55 17.75
C GLN A 475 -22.85 -30.02 17.95
N LEU A 476 -22.12 -30.15 16.86
CA LEU A 476 -20.72 -30.56 16.87
C LEU A 476 -19.81 -29.38 17.19
N SER A 477 -18.77 -29.65 17.98
CA SER A 477 -17.65 -28.71 18.19
C SER A 477 -16.70 -28.71 16.99
N GLU A 478 -15.87 -27.66 16.88
CA GLU A 478 -14.85 -27.54 15.83
C GLU A 478 -13.93 -28.77 15.78
N GLU A 479 -13.45 -29.24 16.93
CA GLU A 479 -12.54 -30.40 16.99
C GLU A 479 -13.22 -31.70 16.53
N GLN A 480 -14.51 -31.89 16.83
CA GLN A 480 -15.25 -33.06 16.37
C GLN A 480 -15.45 -33.04 14.85
N VAL A 481 -15.68 -31.87 14.25
CA VAL A 481 -15.76 -31.76 12.79
C VAL A 481 -14.38 -32.04 12.17
N LEU A 482 -13.31 -31.50 12.75
CA LEU A 482 -11.94 -31.76 12.30
C LEU A 482 -11.57 -33.25 12.41
N GLU A 483 -12.02 -33.95 13.45
CA GLU A 483 -11.85 -35.41 13.59
C GLU A 483 -12.48 -36.15 12.40
N VAL A 484 -13.73 -35.81 12.05
CA VAL A 484 -14.41 -36.39 10.89
C VAL A 484 -13.66 -36.07 9.59
N VAL A 485 -13.18 -34.84 9.42
CA VAL A 485 -12.42 -34.43 8.23
C VAL A 485 -11.14 -35.26 8.09
N ARG A 486 -10.33 -35.33 9.15
CA ARG A 486 -9.05 -36.08 9.17
C ARG A 486 -9.24 -37.56 8.86
N ALA A 487 -10.33 -38.17 9.37
CA ALA A 487 -10.63 -39.59 9.17
C ALA A 487 -11.12 -39.95 7.76
N ASN A 488 -11.38 -38.97 6.88
CA ASN A 488 -12.12 -39.19 5.64
C ASN A 488 -11.49 -38.53 4.39
N TYR A 489 -10.23 -38.10 4.47
CA TYR A 489 -9.48 -37.54 3.34
C TYR A 489 -9.25 -38.54 2.20
N ASP A 490 -8.97 -39.78 2.54
CA ASP A 490 -8.64 -40.89 1.62
C ASP A 490 -9.74 -41.20 0.59
N THR A 491 -10.99 -40.94 0.97
CA THR A 491 -12.17 -41.20 0.14
C THR A 491 -12.63 -40.00 -0.68
N LEU A 492 -12.02 -38.82 -0.49
CA LEU A 492 -12.37 -37.61 -1.23
C LEU A 492 -11.70 -37.62 -2.60
N THR A 493 -12.49 -37.43 -3.67
CA THR A 493 -11.97 -37.26 -5.03
C THR A 493 -12.23 -35.85 -5.53
N LEU A 494 -11.17 -35.14 -5.93
CA LEU A 494 -11.22 -33.78 -6.47
C LEU A 494 -10.78 -33.76 -7.93
N LYS A 495 -11.29 -32.79 -8.71
CA LYS A 495 -10.81 -32.56 -10.07
C LYS A 495 -9.53 -31.75 -10.04
N LEU A 496 -8.54 -32.14 -10.82
CA LEU A 496 -7.35 -31.33 -11.01
C LEU A 496 -7.72 -30.08 -11.83
N GLN A 497 -7.33 -28.91 -11.33
CA GLN A 497 -7.57 -27.63 -11.98
C GLN A 497 -6.24 -27.02 -12.43
N ASP A 498 -6.09 -26.86 -13.74
CA ASP A 498 -4.89 -26.27 -14.33
C ASP A 498 -4.94 -24.74 -14.34
N GLY A 499 -3.77 -24.10 -14.38
CA GLY A 499 -3.64 -22.66 -14.57
C GLY A 499 -4.01 -21.77 -13.37
N LEU A 500 -4.28 -22.36 -12.20
CA LEU A 500 -4.59 -21.60 -10.97
C LEU A 500 -3.43 -20.74 -10.46
N ASP A 501 -2.19 -21.05 -10.83
CA ASP A 501 -0.97 -20.31 -10.49
C ASP A 501 -0.50 -19.39 -11.63
N GLN A 502 -1.30 -19.25 -12.68
CA GLN A 502 -1.03 -18.37 -13.79
C GLN A 502 -1.79 -17.05 -13.62
N TYR A 503 -1.10 -15.95 -13.85
CA TYR A 503 -1.70 -14.63 -13.89
C TYR A 503 -1.13 -13.83 -15.05
N GLU A 504 -1.92 -12.88 -15.53
CA GLU A 504 -1.43 -11.89 -16.49
C GLU A 504 -0.47 -10.93 -15.79
N ARG A 505 0.72 -10.75 -16.38
CA ARG A 505 1.71 -9.78 -15.91
C ARG A 505 1.13 -8.37 -16.00
N TYR A 506 1.45 -7.53 -15.03
CA TYR A 506 1.01 -6.15 -15.05
C TYR A 506 1.53 -5.44 -16.30
N SER A 507 0.61 -4.77 -17.01
CA SER A 507 0.93 -3.92 -18.15
C SER A 507 0.14 -2.64 -18.01
N GLU A 508 0.85 -1.52 -17.96
CA GLU A 508 0.26 -0.19 -17.94
C GLU A 508 -0.48 0.12 -19.25
N GLN A 509 0.06 -0.38 -20.37
CA GLN A 509 -0.44 -0.07 -21.71
C GLN A 509 -1.86 -0.66 -21.91
N HIS A 510 -2.74 0.15 -22.49
CA HIS A 510 -4.18 -0.09 -22.71
C HIS A 510 -5.08 -0.10 -21.47
N LYS A 511 -4.67 -0.71 -20.35
CA LYS A 511 -5.54 -0.84 -19.15
C LYS A 511 -5.50 0.39 -18.24
N GLU A 512 -4.32 0.96 -17.98
CA GLU A 512 -4.16 2.06 -17.02
C GLU A 512 -3.92 3.42 -17.66
N ALA A 513 -3.73 3.46 -18.99
CA ALA A 513 -3.36 4.70 -19.69
C ALA A 513 -4.34 5.86 -19.46
N ALA A 514 -5.65 5.59 -19.36
CA ALA A 514 -6.64 6.64 -19.06
C ALA A 514 -6.47 7.19 -17.64
N PHE A 515 -6.28 6.30 -16.66
CA PHE A 515 -6.06 6.66 -15.26
C PHE A 515 -4.79 7.48 -15.07
N PHE A 516 -3.65 7.05 -15.64
CA PHE A 516 -2.41 7.80 -15.53
C PHE A 516 -2.48 9.16 -16.24
N LYS A 517 -3.15 9.27 -17.39
CA LYS A 517 -3.38 10.58 -18.05
C LYS A 517 -4.16 11.56 -17.17
N GLU A 518 -5.15 11.06 -16.44
CA GLU A 518 -5.93 11.88 -15.51
C GLU A 518 -5.15 12.24 -14.25
N LEU A 519 -4.47 11.27 -13.65
CA LEU A 519 -3.61 11.46 -12.48
C LEU A 519 -2.51 12.49 -12.76
N VAL A 520 -1.81 12.37 -13.89
CA VAL A 520 -0.74 13.30 -14.29
C VAL A 520 -1.29 14.71 -14.52
N ARG A 521 -2.52 14.82 -15.05
CA ARG A 521 -3.20 16.12 -15.19
C ARG A 521 -3.50 16.74 -13.83
N SER A 522 -4.04 15.95 -12.89
CA SER A 522 -4.29 16.38 -11.50
C SER A 522 -2.99 16.87 -10.83
N ILE A 523 -1.92 16.08 -10.93
CA ILE A 523 -0.61 16.41 -10.38
C ILE A 523 -0.05 17.69 -11.02
N SER A 524 -0.08 17.82 -12.35
CA SER A 524 0.40 19.01 -13.05
C SER A 524 -0.30 20.28 -12.54
N THR A 525 -1.62 20.24 -12.43
CA THR A 525 -2.41 21.36 -11.90
C THR A 525 -2.09 21.64 -10.43
N ASN A 526 -1.95 20.60 -9.59
CA ASN A 526 -1.62 20.75 -8.18
C ASN A 526 -0.24 21.38 -7.97
N VAL A 527 0.78 20.86 -8.66
CA VAL A 527 2.15 21.41 -8.64
C VAL A 527 2.13 22.87 -9.07
N ARG A 528 1.46 23.21 -10.18
CA ARG A 528 1.38 24.59 -10.66
C ARG A 528 0.78 25.55 -9.63
N ARG A 529 -0.27 25.13 -8.91
CA ARG A 529 -0.93 25.93 -7.86
C ARG A 529 -0.06 26.09 -6.61
N ASN A 530 0.75 25.07 -6.28
CA ASN A 530 1.54 25.02 -5.06
C ASN A 530 3.00 25.46 -5.24
N LEU A 531 3.39 25.93 -6.43
CA LEU A 531 4.68 26.58 -6.67
C LEU A 531 4.74 27.92 -5.90
N ALA A 532 5.09 27.83 -4.61
CA ALA A 532 5.31 29.00 -3.78
C ALA A 532 6.66 29.65 -4.14
N PHE A 533 6.60 30.80 -4.82
CA PHE A 533 7.77 31.67 -4.99
C PHE A 533 8.09 32.46 -3.70
N HIS A 534 7.13 32.53 -2.77
CA HIS A 534 7.22 33.32 -1.52
C HIS A 534 8.18 32.75 -0.45
N THR A 535 8.58 31.47 -0.55
CA THR A 535 9.53 30.85 0.39
C THR A 535 10.99 31.18 0.09
N LEU A 536 11.28 31.74 -1.09
CA LEU A 536 12.58 32.33 -1.34
C LEU A 536 12.60 33.69 -0.66
N SER A 537 13.23 33.79 0.51
CA SER A 537 13.46 35.08 1.17
C SER A 537 14.08 36.03 0.14
N GLN A 538 13.32 37.04 -0.29
CA GLN A 538 13.82 38.07 -1.20
C GLN A 538 15.10 38.71 -0.66
N GLU A 539 15.25 38.80 0.66
CA GLU A 539 16.46 39.29 1.31
C GLU A 539 17.65 38.34 1.13
N VAL A 540 17.47 37.02 1.23
CA VAL A 540 18.56 36.04 0.98
C VAL A 540 18.96 36.06 -0.49
N LEU A 541 17.98 36.07 -1.41
CA LEU A 541 18.25 36.19 -2.84
C LEU A 541 19.01 37.48 -3.16
N LEU A 542 18.53 38.65 -2.69
CA LEU A 542 19.18 39.93 -2.93
C LEU A 542 20.60 39.98 -2.34
N LYS A 543 20.84 39.34 -1.19
CA LYS A 543 22.15 39.29 -0.54
C LYS A 543 23.11 38.34 -1.26
N GLU A 544 22.66 37.18 -1.72
CA GLU A 544 23.47 36.27 -2.54
C GLU A 544 23.74 36.86 -3.94
N PHE A 545 22.75 37.43 -4.61
CA PHE A 545 22.95 38.07 -5.92
C PHE A 545 23.79 39.34 -5.85
N SER A 546 23.90 40.01 -4.69
CA SER A 546 24.83 41.12 -4.49
C SER A 546 26.30 40.69 -4.51
N THR A 547 26.59 39.39 -4.36
CA THR A 547 27.96 38.83 -4.39
C THR A 547 28.34 38.22 -5.73
N ILE A 548 27.39 38.08 -6.67
CA ILE A 548 27.65 37.62 -8.04
C ILE A 548 27.94 38.87 -8.87
N SER A 549 29.21 39.26 -8.95
CA SER A 549 29.73 40.33 -9.84
C SER A 549 30.63 39.73 -10.90
#